data_AF-A0A2V7UCT5-F1
#
_entry.id   AF-A0A2V7UCT5-F1
#
_cell.length_a   1.000
_cell.length_b   1.000
_cell.length_c   1.000
_cell.angle_alpha   90.00
_cell.angle_beta   90.00
_cell.angle_gamma   90.00
#
_symmetry.space_group_name_H-M   'P 1'
#
loop_
_entity.id
_entity.type
_entity.pdbx_description
1 polymer ?
#
loop_
_entity_poly.entity_id
_entity_poly.type
_entity_poly.pdbx_seq_one_letter_code
_entity_poly.pdbx_strand_id
1 'polypeptide(L)'
;MGHFDRGVQGLVVLAAVLLGAGRHPSASADETEGSLTSSRETREARAASRPPARTAAPRLRLVWIDVLDSAPYAFEGAARETSAILADAGVVAAWTLGDSSTVTAADELKVVLMAGVANGARLPEHVMGGTRGGGQSHTTWIYLSNVLWALGLKEEPTRRLSLQEEEQVARALGRVVAHEVVHAVVPDLVHSHGGLMAEKLGRAFLVQARAFLGPAEQKALRAGAERYAAAGEPARAPLTLAVAGH
;
A
#
# COMPACT_ATOMS: atom_id res chain seq x y z
N MET A 1 -28.13 22.33 -16.47
CA MET A 1 -27.56 23.25 -15.46
C MET A 1 -27.79 22.63 -14.09
N GLY A 2 -26.78 22.00 -13.52
CA GLY A 2 -26.84 21.40 -12.19
C GLY A 2 -25.65 21.91 -11.38
N HIS A 3 -25.93 22.76 -10.40
CA HIS A 3 -24.96 23.32 -9.46
C HIS A 3 -24.46 22.20 -8.54
N PHE A 4 -23.15 21.96 -8.51
CA PHE A 4 -22.51 21.25 -7.40
C PHE A 4 -21.72 22.27 -6.61
N ASP A 5 -22.25 22.56 -5.42
CA ASP A 5 -21.66 23.40 -4.41
C ASP A 5 -20.56 22.60 -3.68
N ARG A 6 -19.34 23.14 -3.64
CA ARG A 6 -18.22 22.59 -2.86
C ARG A 6 -17.79 23.65 -1.87
N GLY A 7 -18.27 23.51 -0.64
CA GLY A 7 -17.76 24.25 0.51
C GLY A 7 -16.35 23.77 0.85
N VAL A 8 -15.36 24.63 0.61
CA VAL A 8 -14.01 24.52 1.17
C VAL A 8 -13.96 25.48 2.35
N GLN A 9 -13.81 24.96 3.57
CA GLN A 9 -13.36 25.75 4.70
C GLN A 9 -12.00 25.23 5.14
N GLY A 10 -10.98 26.03 4.81
CA GLY A 10 -9.62 25.86 5.31
C GLY A 10 -9.53 26.42 6.73
N LEU A 11 -8.95 25.61 7.62
CA LEU A 11 -8.43 26.09 8.90
C LEU A 11 -6.97 25.63 9.00
N VAL A 12 -6.07 26.60 8.91
CA VAL A 12 -4.63 26.41 9.14
C VAL A 12 -4.40 26.57 10.64
N VAL A 13 -3.92 25.51 11.30
CA VAL A 13 -3.41 25.60 12.67
C VAL A 13 -1.95 25.18 12.68
N LEU A 14 -1.09 26.14 13.01
CA LEU A 14 0.34 26.00 13.22
C LEU A 14 0.57 25.69 14.70
N ALA A 15 1.27 24.60 15.05
CA ALA A 15 1.84 24.44 16.38
C ALA A 15 3.08 23.53 16.40
N ALA A 16 4.00 23.90 17.28
CA ALA A 16 5.42 23.57 17.24
C ALA A 16 5.85 22.38 18.11
N VAL A 17 7.09 21.97 17.84
CA VAL A 17 7.99 21.03 18.53
C VAL A 17 7.99 21.14 20.06
N LEU A 18 8.13 20.00 20.76
CA LEU A 18 8.90 19.91 22.00
C LEU A 18 9.60 18.54 22.16
N LEU A 19 10.90 18.62 22.47
CA LEU A 19 11.82 17.55 22.84
C LEU A 19 11.51 17.00 24.24
N GLY A 20 11.81 15.71 24.44
CA GLY A 20 11.82 15.09 25.77
C GLY A 20 12.79 13.92 25.83
N ALA A 21 13.99 14.18 26.36
CA ALA A 21 14.97 13.16 26.76
C ALA A 21 14.63 12.63 28.16
N GLY A 22 14.86 11.33 28.42
CA GLY A 22 14.59 10.74 29.74
C GLY A 22 15.20 9.35 29.97
N ARG A 23 16.40 9.34 30.55
CA ARG A 23 16.97 8.45 31.58
C ARG A 23 16.72 6.92 31.61
N HIS A 24 17.84 6.19 31.68
CA HIS A 24 18.04 4.88 32.34
C HIS A 24 17.87 4.95 33.88
N PRO A 25 17.52 3.83 34.55
CA PRO A 25 18.51 2.98 35.28
C PRO A 25 18.20 1.46 35.15
N SER A 26 19.19 0.55 35.04
CA SER A 26 19.96 -0.15 36.10
C SER A 26 19.16 -0.77 37.25
N ALA A 27 19.11 -2.11 37.29
CA ALA A 27 18.98 -3.04 38.44
C ALA A 27 18.49 -4.39 37.87
N SER A 28 18.79 -5.59 38.37
CA SER A 28 19.74 -6.16 39.33
C SER A 28 19.49 -7.66 39.22
N ALA A 29 20.55 -8.47 39.33
CA ALA A 29 20.43 -9.91 39.49
C ALA A 29 19.72 -10.24 40.82
N ASP A 30 18.87 -11.27 40.81
CA ASP A 30 18.82 -12.17 41.96
C ASP A 30 18.33 -13.55 41.52
N GLU A 31 19.09 -14.54 41.97
CA GLU A 31 18.86 -15.97 41.81
C GLU A 31 17.84 -16.41 42.87
N THR A 32 16.89 -17.28 42.52
CA THR A 32 16.35 -18.19 43.53
C THR A 32 15.88 -19.49 42.89
N GLU A 33 16.66 -20.53 43.17
CA GLU A 33 16.31 -21.94 43.00
C GLU A 33 15.09 -22.29 43.85
N GLY A 34 14.21 -23.14 43.33
CA GLY A 34 13.21 -23.79 44.16
C GLY A 34 12.08 -24.47 43.41
N SER A 35 11.93 -25.77 43.68
CA SER A 35 10.70 -26.55 43.54
C SER A 35 10.52 -27.40 42.27
N LEU A 36 11.22 -28.53 42.27
CA LEU A 36 10.93 -29.73 41.49
C LEU A 36 9.85 -30.58 42.20
N THR A 37 8.59 -30.13 42.20
CA THR A 37 7.45 -31.00 42.53
C THR A 37 6.17 -30.50 41.85
N SER A 38 5.95 -30.87 40.59
CA SER A 38 4.61 -31.08 40.00
C SER A 38 4.74 -31.37 38.50
N SER A 39 4.99 -32.63 38.13
CA SER A 39 5.20 -33.01 36.72
C SER A 39 4.21 -34.05 36.20
N ARG A 40 3.06 -34.26 36.85
CA ARG A 40 2.10 -35.28 36.40
C ARG A 40 0.64 -34.86 36.26
N GLU A 41 0.18 -33.79 36.90
CA GLU A 41 -1.22 -33.32 36.76
C GLU A 41 -1.44 -32.26 35.67
N THR A 42 -0.40 -31.65 35.11
CA THR A 42 -0.53 -30.58 34.11
C THR A 42 -0.56 -31.06 32.65
N ARG A 43 -0.51 -32.38 32.40
CA ARG A 43 -0.43 -32.91 31.03
C ARG A 43 -1.79 -33.02 30.34
N GLU A 44 -2.89 -33.14 31.07
CA GLU A 44 -4.24 -33.22 30.50
C GLU A 44 -4.90 -31.84 30.30
N ALA A 45 -4.56 -30.83 31.10
CA ALA A 45 -5.03 -29.46 30.87
C ALA A 45 -4.34 -28.76 29.68
N ARG A 46 -3.20 -29.28 29.19
CA ARG A 46 -2.44 -28.70 28.06
C ARG A 46 -2.95 -29.13 26.69
N ALA A 47 -3.94 -30.03 26.62
CA ALA A 47 -4.49 -30.55 25.36
C ALA A 47 -5.56 -29.64 24.72
N ALA A 48 -6.01 -28.56 25.39
CA ALA A 48 -7.13 -27.74 24.93
C ALA A 48 -6.76 -26.32 24.45
N SER A 49 -5.48 -25.96 24.37
CA SER A 49 -5.05 -24.64 23.88
C SER A 49 -4.23 -24.78 22.61
N ARG A 50 -4.85 -25.30 21.54
CA ARG A 50 -4.34 -25.05 20.19
C ARG A 50 -4.35 -23.53 20.01
N PRO A 51 -3.19 -22.86 19.85
CA PRO A 51 -3.17 -21.43 19.64
C PRO A 51 -4.08 -21.11 18.46
N PRO A 52 -4.90 -20.05 18.54
CA PRO A 52 -5.79 -19.69 17.44
C PRO A 52 -4.95 -19.64 16.16
N ALA A 53 -5.43 -20.32 15.11
CA ALA A 53 -4.73 -20.35 13.84
C ALA A 53 -4.41 -18.91 13.46
N ARG A 54 -3.12 -18.57 13.36
CA ARG A 54 -2.71 -17.23 12.92
C ARG A 54 -3.40 -16.97 11.59
N THR A 55 -4.35 -16.03 11.58
CA THR A 55 -5.04 -15.64 10.35
C THR A 55 -3.97 -15.25 9.34
N ALA A 56 -3.92 -15.97 8.21
CA ALA A 56 -2.97 -15.68 7.16
C ALA A 56 -3.09 -14.20 6.75
N ALA A 57 -1.95 -13.55 6.48
CA ALA A 57 -1.96 -12.17 6.00
C ALA A 57 -2.76 -12.09 4.69
N PRO A 58 -3.71 -11.14 4.54
CA PRO A 58 -4.43 -10.97 3.29
C PRO A 58 -3.44 -10.68 2.15
N ARG A 59 -3.70 -11.29 0.99
CA ARG A 59 -2.87 -11.15 -0.20
C ARG A 59 -3.55 -10.25 -1.22
N LEU A 60 -2.87 -9.20 -1.65
CA LEU A 60 -3.27 -8.36 -2.77
C LEU A 60 -2.51 -8.78 -4.03
N ARG A 61 -3.23 -8.95 -5.13
CA ARG A 61 -2.63 -9.23 -6.45
C ARG A 61 -2.59 -7.93 -7.25
N LEU A 62 -1.39 -7.51 -7.59
CA LEU A 62 -1.12 -6.23 -8.23
C LEU A 62 -0.54 -6.50 -9.61
N VAL A 63 -1.09 -5.85 -10.63
CA VAL A 63 -0.66 -6.00 -12.02
C VAL A 63 -0.04 -4.69 -12.47
N TRP A 64 1.27 -4.70 -12.69
CA TRP A 64 2.00 -3.53 -13.18
C TRP A 64 1.92 -3.44 -14.70
N ILE A 65 1.47 -2.30 -15.21
CA ILE A 65 1.32 -2.03 -16.63
C ILE A 65 2.04 -0.72 -16.94
N ASP A 66 3.17 -0.78 -17.65
CA ASP A 66 3.83 0.39 -18.23
C ASP A 66 3.37 0.55 -19.68
N VAL A 67 2.44 1.48 -19.92
CA VAL A 67 1.72 1.56 -21.20
C VAL A 67 2.64 1.93 -22.37
N LEU A 68 3.69 2.69 -22.11
CA LEU A 68 4.58 3.24 -23.14
C LEU A 68 6.03 2.81 -22.93
N ASP A 69 6.28 1.80 -22.09
CA ASP A 69 7.63 1.37 -21.71
C ASP A 69 8.50 2.56 -21.23
N SER A 70 7.89 3.46 -20.46
CA SER A 70 8.49 4.74 -20.06
C SER A 70 9.49 4.60 -18.92
N ALA A 71 9.33 3.59 -18.06
CA ALA A 71 10.26 3.30 -16.97
C ALA A 71 10.34 1.80 -16.66
N PRO A 72 10.75 0.93 -17.62
CA PRO A 72 10.92 -0.49 -17.36
C PRO A 72 11.91 -0.78 -16.23
N TYR A 73 12.93 0.07 -16.06
CA TYR A 73 13.91 0.00 -14.97
C TYR A 73 13.29 0.13 -13.58
N ALA A 74 12.11 0.76 -13.46
CA ALA A 74 11.54 1.12 -12.17
C ALA A 74 10.73 -0.01 -11.53
N PHE A 75 10.25 -0.99 -12.31
CA PHE A 75 9.30 -2.00 -11.83
C PHE A 75 9.78 -2.71 -10.57
N GLU A 76 10.99 -3.30 -10.59
CA GLU A 76 11.44 -4.07 -9.45
C GLU A 76 11.59 -3.23 -8.18
N GLY A 77 12.14 -2.02 -8.32
CA GLY A 77 12.34 -1.11 -7.18
C GLY A 77 11.01 -0.61 -6.62
N ALA A 78 10.07 -0.23 -7.49
CA ALA A 78 8.73 0.20 -7.10
C ALA A 78 7.93 -0.93 -6.46
N ALA A 79 7.98 -2.14 -7.02
CA ALA A 79 7.32 -3.31 -6.48
C ALA A 79 7.88 -3.69 -5.10
N ARG A 80 9.22 -3.67 -4.92
CA ARG A 80 9.86 -3.92 -3.62
C ARG A 80 9.46 -2.88 -2.57
N GLU A 81 9.55 -1.59 -2.89
CA GLU A 81 9.19 -0.51 -1.96
C GLU A 81 7.72 -0.58 -1.57
N THR A 82 6.82 -0.74 -2.55
CA THR A 82 5.38 -0.89 -2.31
C THR A 82 5.11 -2.11 -1.42
N SER A 83 5.73 -3.26 -1.74
CA SER A 83 5.52 -4.50 -0.97
C SER A 83 5.99 -4.36 0.47
N ALA A 84 7.11 -3.67 0.72
CA ALA A 84 7.60 -3.42 2.07
C ALA A 84 6.61 -2.58 2.89
N ILE A 85 6.08 -1.50 2.30
CA ILE A 85 5.09 -0.63 2.94
C ILE A 85 3.80 -1.40 3.27
N LEU A 86 3.30 -2.22 2.33
CA LEU A 86 2.10 -3.02 2.55
C LEU A 86 2.34 -4.14 3.57
N ALA A 87 3.53 -4.73 3.59
CA ALA A 87 3.92 -5.76 4.56
C ALA A 87 3.95 -5.22 6.00
N ASP A 88 4.35 -3.97 6.21
CA ASP A 88 4.28 -3.32 7.52
C ASP A 88 2.83 -3.22 8.05
N ALA A 89 1.83 -3.18 7.15
CA ALA A 89 0.41 -3.26 7.49
C ALA A 89 -0.12 -4.71 7.61
N GLY A 90 0.75 -5.71 7.48
CA GLY A 90 0.38 -7.12 7.48
C GLY A 90 -0.35 -7.57 6.21
N VAL A 91 -0.10 -6.92 5.07
CA VAL A 91 -0.65 -7.26 3.75
C VAL A 91 0.47 -7.78 2.85
N VAL A 92 0.25 -8.93 2.20
CA VAL A 92 1.22 -9.49 1.24
C VAL A 92 0.86 -9.03 -0.16
N ALA A 93 1.80 -8.37 -0.85
CA ALA A 93 1.64 -8.02 -2.26
C ALA A 93 2.21 -9.12 -3.16
N ALA A 94 1.48 -9.49 -4.21
CA ALA A 94 1.94 -10.36 -5.27
C ALA A 94 1.85 -9.65 -6.61
N TRP A 95 2.98 -9.55 -7.30
CA TRP A 95 3.10 -8.77 -8.52
C TRP A 95 3.11 -9.64 -9.76
N THR A 96 2.43 -9.17 -10.79
CA THR A 96 2.60 -9.64 -12.16
C THR A 96 2.86 -8.45 -13.08
N LEU A 97 3.57 -8.71 -14.17
CA LEU A 97 3.70 -7.75 -15.26
C LEU A 97 2.55 -7.95 -16.25
N GLY A 98 2.03 -6.84 -16.76
CA GLY A 98 1.05 -6.82 -17.83
C GLY A 98 1.38 -5.72 -18.85
N ASP A 99 0.60 -5.70 -19.90
CA ASP A 99 0.61 -4.70 -20.96
C ASP A 99 -0.76 -4.01 -21.08
N SER A 100 -0.92 -3.11 -22.06
CA SER A 100 -2.17 -2.39 -22.29
C SER A 100 -3.37 -3.29 -22.65
N SER A 101 -3.12 -4.53 -23.07
CA SER A 101 -4.15 -5.52 -23.43
C SER A 101 -4.52 -6.45 -22.27
N THR A 102 -3.78 -6.39 -21.16
CA THR A 102 -3.95 -7.31 -20.03
C THR A 102 -5.33 -7.15 -19.38
N VAL A 103 -6.11 -8.24 -19.41
CA VAL A 103 -7.39 -8.37 -18.70
C VAL A 103 -7.10 -8.94 -17.32
N THR A 104 -7.62 -8.30 -16.27
CA THR A 104 -7.40 -8.73 -14.89
C THR A 104 -8.64 -9.38 -14.30
N ALA A 105 -8.42 -10.27 -13.34
CA ALA A 105 -9.47 -10.86 -12.53
C ALA A 105 -10.07 -9.82 -11.55
N ALA A 106 -11.19 -10.19 -10.91
CA ALA A 106 -11.86 -9.33 -9.94
C ALA A 106 -11.07 -9.14 -8.63
N ASP A 107 -10.16 -10.06 -8.28
CA ASP A 107 -9.23 -9.93 -7.14
C ASP A 107 -7.90 -9.24 -7.50
N GLU A 108 -7.78 -8.70 -8.71
CA GLU A 108 -6.56 -8.05 -9.18
C GLU A 108 -6.73 -6.54 -9.30
N LEU A 109 -5.71 -5.81 -8.84
CA LEU A 109 -5.62 -4.36 -8.92
C LEU A 109 -4.57 -3.98 -9.96
N LYS A 110 -4.98 -3.25 -10.99
CA LYS A 110 -4.11 -2.69 -12.03
C LYS A 110 -3.40 -1.43 -11.51
N VAL A 111 -2.08 -1.44 -11.61
CA VAL A 111 -1.21 -0.27 -11.42
C VAL A 111 -0.73 0.15 -12.80
N VAL A 112 -1.33 1.21 -13.34
CA VAL A 112 -1.06 1.69 -14.70
C VAL A 112 -0.11 2.87 -14.65
N LEU A 113 1.12 2.67 -15.09
CA LEU A 113 2.10 3.73 -15.25
C LEU A 113 1.88 4.44 -16.60
N MET A 114 1.77 5.76 -16.52
CA MET A 114 1.64 6.66 -17.65
C MET A 114 2.85 7.61 -17.66
N ALA A 115 3.41 7.91 -18.84
CA ALA A 115 4.48 8.90 -18.96
C ALA A 115 4.06 10.28 -18.39
N GLY A 116 2.80 10.67 -18.60
CA GLY A 116 2.23 11.88 -18.01
C GLY A 116 0.72 11.91 -18.07
N VAL A 117 0.15 13.03 -17.62
CA VAL A 117 -1.30 13.24 -17.63
C VAL A 117 -1.76 13.38 -19.08
N ALA A 118 -2.77 12.62 -19.48
CA ALA A 118 -3.33 12.71 -20.84
C ALA A 118 -3.89 14.11 -21.11
N ASN A 119 -3.55 14.67 -22.28
CA ASN A 119 -4.06 15.96 -22.73
C ASN A 119 -5.59 16.01 -22.64
N GLY A 120 -6.13 16.94 -21.84
CA GLY A 120 -7.57 17.12 -21.65
C GLY A 120 -8.15 16.51 -20.36
N ALA A 121 -7.38 15.73 -19.60
CA ALA A 121 -7.77 15.37 -18.24
C ALA A 121 -7.73 16.63 -17.36
N ARG A 122 -8.86 17.00 -16.75
CA ARG A 122 -8.96 18.13 -15.81
C ARG A 122 -8.42 17.72 -14.43
N LEU A 123 -7.15 17.36 -14.38
CA LEU A 123 -6.46 16.99 -13.15
C LEU A 123 -5.61 18.16 -12.64
N PRO A 124 -5.34 18.24 -11.32
CA PRO A 124 -4.36 19.18 -10.80
C PRO A 124 -2.99 19.01 -11.46
N GLU A 125 -2.29 20.12 -11.67
CA GLU A 125 -1.06 20.21 -12.47
C GLU A 125 0.06 19.23 -12.05
N HIS A 126 0.10 18.83 -10.78
CA HIS A 126 1.16 17.98 -10.22
C HIS A 126 0.62 16.74 -9.50
N VAL A 127 -0.53 16.22 -9.94
CA VAL A 127 -1.03 14.96 -9.41
C VAL A 127 -0.09 13.80 -9.80
N MET A 128 0.46 13.07 -8.84
CA MET A 128 1.37 11.96 -9.13
C MET A 128 0.67 10.63 -9.38
N GLY A 129 -0.55 10.48 -8.86
CA GLY A 129 -1.35 9.29 -9.04
C GLY A 129 -2.82 9.56 -8.80
N GLY A 130 -3.65 8.61 -9.17
CA GLY A 130 -5.06 8.70 -8.88
C GLY A 130 -5.74 7.36 -9.00
N THR A 131 -6.83 7.25 -8.26
CA THR A 131 -7.70 6.09 -8.27
C THR A 131 -9.11 6.57 -8.59
N ARG A 132 -9.90 5.76 -9.31
CA ARG A 132 -11.28 6.13 -9.63
C ARG A 132 -12.07 6.27 -8.32
N GLY A 133 -12.64 7.45 -8.11
CA GLY A 133 -13.53 7.70 -6.97
C GLY A 133 -14.88 6.97 -7.11
N GLY A 134 -15.49 6.66 -5.96
CA GLY A 134 -16.78 5.99 -5.89
C GLY A 134 -16.64 4.47 -5.86
N GLY A 135 -16.63 3.91 -4.65
CA GLY A 135 -16.48 2.47 -4.41
C GLY A 135 -15.04 1.96 -4.52
N GLN A 136 -14.89 0.65 -4.38
CA GLN A 136 -13.61 -0.05 -4.50
C GLN A 136 -13.17 -0.06 -5.97
N SER A 137 -11.96 0.46 -6.26
CA SER A 137 -11.42 0.54 -7.62
C SER A 137 -10.46 -0.63 -7.88
N HIS A 138 -10.49 -1.14 -9.11
CA HIS A 138 -9.56 -2.17 -9.59
C HIS A 138 -8.43 -1.59 -10.44
N THR A 139 -8.34 -0.26 -10.53
CA THR A 139 -7.30 0.43 -11.29
C THR A 139 -6.85 1.68 -10.56
N THR A 140 -5.53 1.85 -10.48
CA THR A 140 -4.86 3.10 -10.17
C THR A 140 -3.96 3.52 -11.32
N TRP A 141 -3.82 4.83 -11.52
CA TRP A 141 -2.95 5.45 -12.50
C TRP A 141 -1.83 6.20 -11.79
N ILE A 142 -0.61 6.08 -12.31
CA ILE A 142 0.58 6.75 -11.81
C ILE A 142 1.18 7.58 -12.96
N TYR A 143 1.55 8.83 -12.69
CA TYR A 143 2.06 9.77 -13.69
C TYR A 143 3.55 10.01 -13.47
N LEU A 144 4.38 9.37 -14.29
CA LEU A 144 5.85 9.37 -14.15
C LEU A 144 6.43 10.79 -14.15
N SER A 145 6.02 11.63 -15.11
CA SER A 145 6.46 13.03 -15.22
C SER A 145 6.30 13.83 -13.94
N ASN A 146 5.17 13.65 -13.23
CA ASN A 146 4.92 14.36 -11.98
C ASN A 146 5.76 13.81 -10.82
N VAL A 147 6.11 12.51 -10.85
CA VAL A 147 7.07 11.92 -9.89
C VAL A 147 8.48 12.45 -10.15
N LEU A 148 8.92 12.52 -11.41
CA LEU A 148 10.21 13.11 -11.79
C LEU A 148 10.29 14.58 -11.39
N TRP A 149 9.24 15.35 -11.67
CA TRP A 149 9.10 16.74 -11.26
C TRP A 149 9.20 16.89 -9.73
N ALA A 150 8.49 16.06 -8.96
CA ALA A 150 8.53 16.11 -7.50
C ALA A 150 9.93 15.76 -6.94
N LEU A 151 10.70 14.94 -7.65
CA LEU A 151 12.11 14.67 -7.36
C LEU A 151 13.06 15.78 -7.83
N GLY A 152 12.56 16.81 -8.50
CA GLY A 152 13.36 17.88 -9.12
C GLY A 152 14.23 17.38 -10.27
N LEU A 153 13.84 16.27 -10.91
CA LEU A 153 14.47 15.75 -12.10
C LEU A 153 13.81 16.40 -13.31
N LYS A 154 14.59 17.15 -14.08
CA LYS A 154 14.10 17.76 -15.32
C LYS A 154 13.88 16.69 -16.38
N GLU A 155 12.72 16.74 -17.02
CA GLU A 155 12.43 16.01 -18.24
C GLU A 155 13.15 16.68 -19.41
N GLU A 156 14.39 16.26 -19.63
CA GLU A 156 15.16 16.66 -20.80
C GLU A 156 15.17 15.45 -21.76
N PRO A 157 14.70 15.58 -23.02
CA PRO A 157 14.49 14.43 -23.92
C PRO A 157 15.71 13.54 -24.13
N THR A 158 16.92 14.08 -23.98
CA THR A 158 18.19 13.37 -24.22
C THR A 158 18.89 12.96 -22.93
N ARG A 159 18.40 13.39 -21.77
CA ARG A 159 19.04 13.13 -20.49
C ARG A 159 18.75 11.70 -20.07
N ARG A 160 19.82 10.93 -19.87
CA ARG A 160 19.74 9.64 -19.19
C ARG A 160 19.81 9.86 -17.69
N LEU A 161 18.98 9.14 -16.95
CA LEU A 161 19.11 9.06 -15.50
C LEU A 161 20.40 8.30 -15.16
N SER A 162 21.08 8.73 -14.11
CA SER A 162 22.10 7.89 -13.48
C SER A 162 21.44 6.72 -12.75
N LEU A 163 22.19 5.65 -12.49
CA LEU A 163 21.69 4.49 -11.71
C LEU A 163 21.11 4.91 -10.35
N GLN A 164 21.75 5.88 -9.69
CA GLN A 164 21.27 6.41 -8.41
C GLN A 164 19.92 7.13 -8.56
N GLU A 165 19.72 7.86 -9.66
CA GLU A 165 18.45 8.53 -9.96
C GLU A 165 17.37 7.52 -10.34
N GLU A 166 17.69 6.49 -11.13
CA GLU A 166 16.77 5.39 -11.44
C GLU A 166 16.27 4.71 -10.16
N GLU A 167 17.17 4.42 -9.22
CA GLU A 167 16.80 3.88 -7.91
C GLU A 167 15.93 4.84 -7.08
N GLN A 168 16.22 6.15 -7.11
CA GLN A 168 15.39 7.15 -6.44
C GLN A 168 13.99 7.23 -7.05
N VAL A 169 13.90 7.20 -8.37
CA VAL A 169 12.62 7.19 -9.11
C VAL A 169 11.83 5.93 -8.81
N ALA A 170 12.47 4.76 -8.83
CA ALA A 170 11.81 3.50 -8.51
C ALA A 170 11.23 3.48 -7.09
N ARG A 171 11.98 3.97 -6.09
CA ARG A 171 11.47 4.11 -4.71
C ARG A 171 10.32 5.12 -4.62
N ALA A 172 10.46 6.28 -5.26
CA ALA A 172 9.41 7.30 -5.25
C ALA A 172 8.12 6.78 -5.89
N LEU A 173 8.21 6.09 -7.03
CA LEU A 173 7.09 5.42 -7.68
C LEU A 173 6.45 4.40 -6.74
N GLY A 174 7.24 3.56 -6.07
CA GLY A 174 6.70 2.60 -5.11
C GLY A 174 5.90 3.25 -3.98
N ARG A 175 6.31 4.44 -3.52
CA ARG A 175 5.55 5.20 -2.51
C ARG A 175 4.23 5.75 -3.04
N VAL A 176 4.25 6.33 -4.24
CA VAL A 176 3.02 6.82 -4.88
C VAL A 176 2.08 5.65 -5.16
N VAL A 177 2.59 4.54 -5.66
CA VAL A 177 1.80 3.30 -5.87
C VAL A 177 1.21 2.81 -4.56
N ALA A 178 1.98 2.76 -3.47
CA ALA A 178 1.46 2.34 -2.17
C ALA A 178 0.34 3.28 -1.68
N HIS A 179 0.50 4.60 -1.82
CA HIS A 179 -0.52 5.59 -1.50
C HIS A 179 -1.83 5.33 -2.27
N GLU A 180 -1.72 5.13 -3.58
CA GLU A 180 -2.89 4.88 -4.41
C GLU A 180 -3.54 3.51 -4.16
N VAL A 181 -2.74 2.47 -3.91
CA VAL A 181 -3.25 1.14 -3.54
C VAL A 181 -4.09 1.23 -2.28
N VAL A 182 -3.67 2.04 -1.29
CA VAL A 182 -4.47 2.26 -0.08
C VAL A 182 -5.81 2.90 -0.43
N HIS A 183 -5.86 3.92 -1.29
CA HIS A 183 -7.12 4.52 -1.72
C HIS A 183 -8.01 3.55 -2.52
N ALA A 184 -7.43 2.70 -3.36
CA ALA A 184 -8.18 1.71 -4.11
C ALA A 184 -8.81 0.62 -3.22
N VAL A 185 -8.09 0.21 -2.18
CA VAL A 185 -8.51 -0.85 -1.24
C VAL A 185 -9.40 -0.30 -0.12
N VAL A 186 -9.21 0.96 0.27
CA VAL A 186 -9.94 1.65 1.33
C VAL A 186 -10.39 3.04 0.84
N PRO A 187 -11.41 3.10 -0.04
CA PRO A 187 -11.81 4.35 -0.70
C PRO A 187 -12.31 5.43 0.26
N ASP A 188 -12.82 5.04 1.43
CA ASP A 188 -13.30 5.97 2.46
C ASP A 188 -12.17 6.48 3.38
N LEU A 189 -10.93 6.00 3.21
CA LEU A 189 -9.80 6.50 3.97
C LEU A 189 -9.41 7.89 3.44
N VAL A 190 -9.65 8.90 4.28
CA VAL A 190 -9.25 10.27 4.00
C VAL A 190 -7.74 10.45 4.11
N HIS A 191 -7.21 11.45 3.42
CA HIS A 191 -5.82 11.85 3.61
C HIS A 191 -5.55 12.21 5.08
N SER A 192 -4.35 11.89 5.56
CA SER A 192 -3.85 12.32 6.85
C SER A 192 -2.98 13.57 6.71
N HIS A 193 -2.59 14.14 7.85
CA HIS A 193 -1.78 15.36 7.88
C HIS A 193 -0.30 15.11 7.51
N GLY A 194 0.13 13.84 7.43
CA GLY A 194 1.52 13.48 7.22
C GLY A 194 1.71 11.99 6.97
N GLY A 195 2.93 11.56 6.66
CA GLY A 195 3.22 10.17 6.34
C GLY A 195 2.78 9.78 4.92
N LEU A 196 2.61 8.47 4.67
CA LEU A 196 2.27 7.97 3.33
C LEU A 196 0.92 8.48 2.84
N MET A 197 -0.08 8.64 3.71
CA MET A 197 -1.41 9.11 3.34
C MET A 197 -1.57 10.63 3.37
N ALA A 198 -0.48 11.39 3.40
CA ALA A 198 -0.54 12.84 3.26
C ALA A 198 -1.11 13.22 1.88
N GLU A 199 -1.96 14.26 1.84
CA GLU A 199 -2.51 14.79 0.57
C GLU A 199 -1.41 15.22 -0.41
N LYS A 200 -0.25 15.64 0.11
CA LYS A 200 0.88 16.13 -0.68
C LYS A 200 2.14 15.34 -0.33
N LEU A 201 2.63 14.56 -1.29
CA LEU A 201 3.91 13.87 -1.21
C LEU A 201 4.99 14.71 -1.88
N GLY A 202 5.69 15.52 -1.09
CA GLY A 202 6.80 16.35 -1.58
C GLY A 202 8.12 15.59 -1.69
N ARG A 203 9.13 16.22 -2.31
CA ARG A 203 10.49 15.66 -2.48
C ARG A 203 11.07 15.05 -1.21
N ALA A 204 10.98 15.79 -0.09
CA ALA A 204 11.55 15.37 1.19
C ALA A 204 11.01 13.99 1.63
N PHE A 205 9.71 13.76 1.44
CA PHE A 205 9.09 12.47 1.71
C PHE A 205 9.51 11.41 0.67
N LEU A 206 9.53 11.76 -0.62
CA LEU A 206 9.86 10.80 -1.69
C LEU A 206 11.31 10.29 -1.63
N VAL A 207 12.24 11.05 -1.04
CA VAL A 207 13.66 10.64 -0.90
C VAL A 207 14.04 10.13 0.48
N GLN A 208 13.14 10.19 1.47
CA GLN A 208 13.45 9.72 2.82
C GLN A 208 13.81 8.23 2.84
N ALA A 209 14.51 7.76 3.85
CA ALA A 209 14.97 6.36 3.90
C ALA A 209 13.83 5.33 4.00
N ARG A 210 12.71 5.69 4.65
CA ARG A 210 11.58 4.79 4.89
C ARG A 210 10.25 5.54 4.82
N ALA A 211 9.26 4.95 4.16
CA ALA A 211 7.87 5.40 4.24
C ALA A 211 7.04 4.40 5.05
N PHE A 212 6.05 4.89 5.78
CA PHE A 212 5.22 4.05 6.64
C PHE A 212 3.79 4.61 6.69
N LEU A 213 2.85 3.69 6.86
CA LEU A 213 1.47 3.96 7.23
C LEU A 213 1.37 4.13 8.75
N GLY A 214 0.55 5.07 9.22
CA GLY A 214 0.19 5.18 10.63
C GLY A 214 -0.63 3.96 11.10
N PRO A 215 -0.69 3.66 12.41
CA PRO A 215 -1.37 2.45 12.91
C PRO A 215 -2.85 2.33 12.50
N ALA A 216 -3.58 3.45 12.43
CA ALA A 216 -4.97 3.46 11.99
C ALA A 216 -5.10 3.11 10.50
N GLU A 217 -4.21 3.65 9.67
CA GLU A 217 -4.15 3.42 8.23
C GLU A 217 -3.75 1.97 7.94
N GLN A 218 -2.79 1.41 8.68
CA GLN A 218 -2.41 0.00 8.60
C GLN A 218 -3.59 -0.94 8.89
N LYS A 219 -4.32 -0.68 10.00
CA LYS A 219 -5.50 -1.48 10.36
C LYS A 219 -6.58 -1.40 9.28
N ALA A 220 -6.82 -0.20 8.75
CA ALA A 220 -7.81 0.03 7.70
C ALA A 220 -7.43 -0.70 6.41
N LEU A 221 -6.16 -0.58 5.97
CA LEU A 221 -5.62 -1.27 4.81
C LEU A 221 -5.74 -2.78 4.95
N ARG A 222 -5.37 -3.36 6.09
CA ARG A 222 -5.48 -4.81 6.33
C ARG A 222 -6.92 -5.30 6.18
N ALA A 223 -7.87 -4.62 6.81
CA ALA A 223 -9.29 -4.97 6.71
C ALA A 223 -9.84 -4.78 5.28
N GLY A 224 -9.40 -3.73 4.58
CA GLY A 224 -9.74 -3.52 3.17
C GLY A 224 -9.19 -4.63 2.28
N ALA A 225 -7.94 -5.05 2.50
CA ALA A 225 -7.31 -6.12 1.74
C ALA A 225 -8.00 -7.48 1.97
N GLU A 226 -8.45 -7.77 3.19
CA GLU A 226 -9.28 -8.95 3.48
C GLU A 226 -10.58 -8.94 2.65
N ARG A 227 -11.26 -7.79 2.56
CA ARG A 227 -12.46 -7.65 1.72
C ARG A 227 -12.15 -7.76 0.22
N TYR A 228 -11.03 -7.17 -0.22
CA TYR A 228 -10.57 -7.24 -1.60
C TYR A 228 -10.33 -8.68 -2.03
N ALA A 229 -9.61 -9.45 -1.20
CA ALA A 229 -9.34 -10.86 -1.45
C ALA A 229 -10.62 -11.71 -1.46
N ALA A 230 -11.57 -11.44 -0.54
CA ALA A 230 -12.84 -12.15 -0.49
C ALA A 230 -13.73 -11.87 -1.71
N ALA A 231 -13.64 -10.69 -2.32
CA ALA A 231 -14.49 -10.29 -3.44
C ALA A 231 -14.17 -11.03 -4.75
N GLY A 232 -12.94 -11.50 -4.94
CA GLY A 232 -12.57 -12.23 -6.15
C GLY A 232 -12.40 -13.74 -5.97
N GLU A 233 -12.74 -14.32 -4.80
CA GLU A 233 -13.08 -15.73 -4.79
C GLU A 233 -14.38 -15.90 -5.60
N PRO A 234 -14.35 -16.55 -6.78
CA PRO A 234 -15.59 -16.86 -7.47
C PRO A 234 -16.42 -17.69 -6.49
N ALA A 235 -17.68 -17.29 -6.26
CA ALA A 235 -18.62 -18.10 -5.51
C ALA A 235 -18.54 -19.50 -6.10
N ARG A 236 -17.88 -20.43 -5.40
CA ARG A 236 -17.80 -21.83 -5.80
C ARG A 236 -19.22 -22.33 -5.69
N ALA A 237 -19.99 -22.18 -6.75
CA ALA A 237 -21.28 -22.83 -6.88
C ALA A 237 -20.98 -24.31 -6.61
N PRO A 238 -21.64 -24.93 -5.63
CA PRO A 238 -21.49 -26.36 -5.45
C PRO A 238 -21.82 -26.98 -6.80
N LEU A 239 -20.85 -27.67 -7.39
CA LEU A 239 -21.08 -28.52 -8.54
C LEU A 239 -22.06 -29.60 -8.07
N THR A 240 -23.35 -29.33 -8.18
CA THR A 240 -24.39 -30.35 -8.11
C THR A 240 -24.15 -31.25 -9.30
N LEU A 241 -23.40 -32.32 -9.06
CA LEU A 241 -23.32 -33.49 -9.93
C LEU A 241 -24.75 -34.04 -10.01
N ALA A 242 -25.49 -33.60 -11.02
CA ALA A 242 -26.72 -34.26 -11.41
C ALA A 242 -26.33 -35.64 -11.90
N VAL A 243 -26.46 -36.64 -11.03
CA VAL A 243 -26.41 -38.04 -11.42
C VAL A 243 -27.62 -38.27 -12.32
N ALA A 244 -27.39 -38.31 -13.63
CA ALA A 244 -28.39 -38.75 -14.58
C ALA A 244 -28.66 -40.23 -14.31
N GLY A 245 -29.81 -40.53 -13.72
CA GLY A 245 -30.33 -41.88 -13.60
C GLY A 245 -30.69 -42.43 -14.98
N HIS A 246 -30.22 -43.64 -15.25
CA HIS A 246 -30.60 -44.48 -16.38
C HIS A 246 -32.00 -45.07 -16.23
#